data_AF-A0A7X7DP43-F1
#
_entry.id   AF-A0A7X7DP43-F1
#
_cell.length_a   1.000
_cell.length_b   1.000
_cell.length_c   1.000
_cell.angle_alpha   90.00
_cell.angle_beta   90.00
_cell.angle_gamma   90.00
#
_symmetry.space_group_name_H-M   'P 1'
#
loop_
_entity.id
_entity.type
_entity.pdbx_description
1 polymer ?
#
loop_
_entity_poly.entity_id
_entity_poly.type
_entity_poly.pdbx_seq_one_letter_code
_entity_poly.pdbx_strand_id
1 'polypeptide(L)'
;GYVQATLRKDCMLGDSGDILRGHEFHYSQLESDPDGWECVYTCTTPKGDNNRQEGWSNGYILASYIHMPMDVFPKAIETLIQTTCKGISK
;
A
#
# COMPACT_ATOMS: atom_id res chain seq x y z
N GLY A 1 11.12 10.50 -0.77
CA GLY A 1 11.32 10.77 -2.21
C GLY A 1 10.39 9.88 -3.02
N TYR A 2 10.64 9.71 -4.33
CA TYR A 2 9.87 8.74 -5.13
C TYR A 2 10.08 7.32 -4.60
N VAL A 3 9.01 6.53 -4.64
CA VAL A 3 9.03 5.11 -4.24
C VAL A 3 8.14 4.30 -5.18
N GLN A 4 8.51 3.04 -5.37
CA GLN A 4 7.66 2.01 -5.96
C GLN A 4 7.11 1.14 -4.84
N ALA A 5 5.81 0.85 -4.84
CA ALA A 5 5.18 -0.09 -3.91
C ALA A 5 4.72 -1.32 -4.70
N THR A 6 5.27 -2.49 -4.37
CA THR A 6 4.88 -3.77 -4.97
C THR A 6 4.00 -4.53 -3.98
N LEU A 7 2.74 -4.79 -4.36
CA LEU A 7 1.79 -5.52 -3.54
C LEU A 7 2.30 -6.95 -3.29
N ARG A 8 2.22 -7.42 -2.05
CA ARG A 8 2.67 -8.76 -1.63
C ARG A 8 1.53 -9.75 -1.49
N LYS A 9 0.30 -9.25 -1.52
CA LYS A 9 -0.94 -9.99 -1.44
C LYS A 9 -2.06 -9.15 -2.05
N ASP A 10 -3.17 -9.82 -2.35
CA ASP A 10 -4.39 -9.14 -2.78
C ASP A 10 -4.89 -8.24 -1.63
N CYS A 11 -5.23 -7.00 -1.96
CA CYS A 11 -5.73 -6.02 -1.02
C CYS A 11 -6.65 -5.00 -1.71
N MET A 12 -7.10 -3.99 -0.97
CA MET A 12 -8.00 -2.97 -1.52
C MET A 12 -7.40 -2.10 -2.63
N LEU A 13 -6.09 -2.21 -2.89
CA LEU A 13 -5.40 -1.49 -3.95
C LEU A 13 -5.14 -2.32 -5.22
N GLY A 14 -5.40 -3.63 -5.20
CA GLY A 14 -5.10 -4.50 -6.32
C GLY A 14 -4.71 -5.92 -5.91
N ASP A 15 -4.13 -6.64 -6.86
CA ASP A 15 -3.72 -8.03 -6.71
C ASP A 15 -2.25 -8.12 -6.31
N SER A 16 -1.86 -9.23 -5.70
CA SER A 16 -0.46 -9.53 -5.41
C SER A 16 0.41 -9.36 -6.66
N GLY A 17 1.52 -8.63 -6.52
CA GLY A 17 2.45 -8.32 -7.60
C GLY A 17 2.14 -7.03 -8.35
N ASP A 18 0.97 -6.42 -8.17
CA ASP A 18 0.70 -5.10 -8.74
C ASP A 18 1.70 -4.06 -8.24
N ILE A 19 2.04 -3.12 -9.12
CA ILE A 19 3.02 -2.08 -8.85
C ILE A 19 2.34 -0.72 -8.86
N LEU A 20 2.42 -0.05 -7.71
CA LEU A 20 2.03 1.33 -7.52
C LEU A 20 3.28 2.19 -7.39
N ARG A 21 3.14 3.49 -7.61
CA ARG A 21 4.23 4.46 -7.42
C ARG A 21 3.70 5.69 -6.73
N GLY A 22 4.54 6.28 -5.91
CA GLY A 22 4.18 7.46 -5.15
C GLY A 22 5.39 8.16 -4.60
N HIS A 23 5.17 8.91 -3.54
CA HIS A 23 6.22 9.63 -2.86
C HIS A 23 6.03 9.59 -1.34
N GLU A 24 7.15 9.64 -0.63
CA GLU A 24 7.21 9.61 0.81
C GLU A 24 8.00 10.79 1.35
N PHE A 25 7.40 11.61 2.20
CA PHE A 25 8.07 12.76 2.85
C PHE A 25 7.53 12.94 4.27
N HIS A 26 8.19 12.34 5.26
CA HIS A 26 7.81 12.47 6.66
C HIS A 26 9.04 12.43 7.57
N TYR A 27 8.89 13.01 8.76
CA TYR A 27 9.87 12.90 9.85
C TYR A 27 9.46 11.85 10.88
N SER A 28 8.16 11.56 11.01
CA SER A 28 7.70 10.51 11.90
C SER A 28 8.12 9.15 11.36
N GLN A 29 8.19 8.17 12.24
CA GLN A 29 8.51 6.79 11.89
C GLN A 29 7.56 5.88 12.64
N LEU A 30 7.29 4.72 12.07
CA LEU A 30 6.60 3.65 12.77
C LEU A 30 7.60 3.00 13.74
N GLU A 31 7.32 3.07 15.04
CA GLU A 31 8.25 2.53 16.06
C GLU A 31 8.19 0.99 16.16
N SER A 32 7.03 0.41 15.83
CA SER A 32 6.82 -1.04 15.80
C SER A 32 5.70 -1.40 14.83
N ASP A 33 5.77 -2.61 14.29
CA ASP A 33 4.71 -3.16 13.46
C ASP A 33 3.39 -3.22 14.27
N PRO A 34 2.26 -2.75 13.70
CA PRO A 34 0.99 -2.74 14.41
C PRO A 34 0.42 -4.16 14.58
N ASP A 35 0.13 -4.54 15.83
CA ASP A 35 -0.41 -5.86 16.16
C ASP A 35 -1.75 -6.13 15.48
N GLY A 36 -1.85 -7.27 14.80
CA GLY A 36 -3.07 -7.71 14.11
C GLY A 36 -3.34 -6.99 12.79
N TRP A 37 -2.39 -6.22 12.28
CA TRP A 37 -2.45 -5.61 10.95
C TRP A 37 -1.56 -6.39 9.97
N GLU A 38 -1.91 -6.30 8.70
CA GLU A 38 -1.18 -6.97 7.63
C GLU A 38 -0.40 -5.95 6.80
N CYS A 39 0.90 -6.16 6.62
CA CYS A 39 1.68 -5.39 5.66
C CYS A 39 1.39 -5.86 4.23
N VAL A 40 0.86 -4.99 3.38
CA VAL A 40 0.34 -5.35 2.05
C VAL A 40 1.29 -5.03 0.91
N TYR A 41 2.35 -4.23 1.09
CA TYR A 41 3.33 -3.99 0.03
C TYR A 41 4.77 -3.79 0.52
N THR A 42 5.72 -4.07 -0.37
CA THR A 42 7.12 -3.69 -0.20
C THR A 42 7.37 -2.41 -0.99
N CYS A 43 7.95 -1.41 -0.34
CA CYS A 43 8.47 -0.23 -1.00
C CYS A 43 9.89 -0.46 -1.49
N THR A 44 10.23 0.09 -2.65
CA THR A 44 11.59 0.14 -3.20
C THR A 44 11.85 1.55 -3.73
N THR A 45 12.98 2.13 -3.36
CA THR A 45 13.46 3.43 -3.87
C THR A 45 14.02 3.30 -5.30
N PRO A 46 14.14 4.39 -6.07
CA PRO A 46 14.77 4.36 -7.39
C PRO A 46 16.21 3.84 -7.42
N LYS A 47 16.91 3.90 -6.29
CA LYS A 47 18.28 3.38 -6.13
C LYS A 47 18.31 1.89 -5.76
N GLY A 48 17.15 1.27 -5.51
CA GLY A 48 17.03 -0.15 -5.16
C GLY A 48 17.50 -0.49 -3.73
N ASP A 49 17.84 0.51 -2.93
CA ASP A 49 18.51 0.37 -1.63
C ASP A 49 17.56 0.21 -0.44
N ASN A 50 16.25 0.33 -0.64
CA ASN A 50 15.31 0.38 0.47
C ASN A 50 14.06 -0.50 0.23
N ASN A 51 14.20 -1.82 0.41
CA ASN A 51 13.13 -2.82 0.33
C ASN A 51 12.36 -2.92 1.67
N ARG A 52 11.62 -1.85 2.01
CA ARG A 52 10.94 -1.71 3.30
C ARG A 52 9.50 -2.21 3.22
N GLN A 53 9.06 -2.91 4.25
CA GLN A 53 7.64 -3.25 4.45
C GLN A 53 6.85 -2.01 4.85
N GLU A 54 5.73 -1.76 4.17
CA GLU A 54 4.89 -0.57 4.38
C GLU A 54 3.44 -0.90 3.94
N GLY A 55 2.49 0.00 4.22
CA GLY A 55 1.10 -0.23 3.87
C GLY A 55 0.47 -1.26 4.79
N TRP A 56 0.00 -0.81 5.95
CA TRP A 56 -0.59 -1.67 6.96
C TRP A 56 -2.11 -1.69 6.79
N SER A 57 -2.68 -2.88 6.67
CA SER A 57 -4.10 -3.10 6.44
C SER A 57 -4.78 -3.77 7.63
N ASN A 58 -5.97 -3.32 7.98
CA ASN A 58 -6.86 -3.98 8.93
C ASN A 58 -8.33 -3.73 8.53
N GLY A 59 -8.98 -4.76 7.99
CA GLY A 59 -10.30 -4.62 7.38
C GLY A 59 -10.26 -3.59 6.25
N TYR A 60 -11.14 -2.58 6.31
CA TYR A 60 -11.24 -1.53 5.30
C TYR A 60 -10.28 -0.34 5.51
N ILE A 61 -9.31 -0.49 6.41
CA ILE A 61 -8.34 0.56 6.71
C ILE A 61 -6.99 0.17 6.10
N LEU A 62 -6.43 1.07 5.31
CA LEU A 62 -5.03 1.03 4.88
C LEU A 62 -4.31 2.25 5.44
N ALA A 63 -3.34 2.03 6.31
CA ALA A 63 -2.42 3.04 6.81
C ALA A 63 -1.14 3.02 5.97
N SER A 64 -0.74 4.18 5.45
CA SER A 64 0.33 4.30 4.48
C SER A 64 1.04 5.64 4.63
N TYR A 65 2.37 5.62 4.74
CA TYR A 65 3.19 6.82 4.56
C TYR A 65 3.37 7.22 3.08
N ILE A 66 3.04 6.32 2.15
CA ILE A 66 3.17 6.58 0.73
C ILE A 66 1.99 7.43 0.27
N HIS A 67 2.30 8.62 -0.22
CA HIS A 67 1.36 9.45 -0.95
C HIS A 67 1.26 8.94 -2.38
N MET A 68 0.16 8.24 -2.68
CA MET A 68 -0.11 7.65 -3.99
C MET A 68 -1.05 8.54 -4.80
N PRO A 69 -0.64 9.04 -5.98
CA PRO A 69 -1.57 9.69 -6.91
C PRO A 69 -2.50 8.62 -7.50
N MET A 70 -3.67 8.43 -6.91
CA MET A 70 -4.59 7.35 -7.29
C MET A 70 -5.13 7.49 -8.73
N ASP A 71 -5.23 8.72 -9.23
CA ASP A 71 -5.74 9.06 -10.56
C ASP A 71 -4.96 8.42 -11.71
N VAL A 72 -3.68 8.08 -11.50
CA VAL A 72 -2.87 7.39 -12.51
C VAL A 72 -2.92 5.85 -12.37
N PHE A 73 -3.70 5.32 -11.43
CA PHE A 73 -3.89 3.89 -11.21
C PHE A 73 -5.38 3.49 -11.26
N PRO A 74 -6.01 3.45 -12.44
CA PRO A 74 -7.43 3.12 -12.58
C PRO A 74 -7.82 1.77 -11.96
N LYS A 75 -6.97 0.74 -12.12
CA LYS A 75 -7.19 -0.57 -11.49
C LYS A 75 -7.29 -0.47 -9.97
N ALA A 76 -6.42 0.30 -9.33
CA ALA A 76 -6.41 0.44 -7.88
C ALA A 76 -7.66 1.18 -7.38
N ILE A 77 -8.12 2.19 -8.12
CA ILE A 77 -9.40 2.88 -7.84
C ILE A 77 -10.57 1.90 -7.97
N GLU A 78 -10.62 1.12 -9.05
CA GLU A 78 -11.67 0.14 -9.27
C GLU A 78 -11.71 -0.91 -8.16
N THR A 79 -10.56 -1.48 -7.78
CA THR A 79 -10.47 -2.45 -6.70
C THR A 79 -10.89 -1.85 -5.36
N LEU A 80 -10.51 -0.61 -5.07
CA LEU A 80 -10.92 0.09 -3.85
C LEU A 80 -12.45 0.24 -3.78
N ILE A 81 -13.07 0.69 -4.87
CA ILE A 81 -14.53 0.82 -4.97
C ILE A 81 -15.22 -0.55 -4.83
N GLN A 82 -14.73 -1.57 -5.53
CA GLN A 82 -15.32 -2.90 -5.47
C GLN A 82 -15.22 -3.52 -4.07
N THR A 83 -14.08 -3.36 -3.41
CA THR A 83 -13.83 -3.89 -2.06
C THR A 83 -14.72 -3.22 -1.02
N THR A 84 -14.92 -1.91 -1.14
CA THR A 84 -15.83 -1.17 -0.26
C THR A 84 -17.30 -1.51 -0.49
N CYS A 85 -17.72 -1.79 -1.72
CA CYS A 85 -19.10 -2.17 -2.04
C CYS A 85 -19.45 -3.63 -1.69
N LYS A 86 -18.53 -4.58 -1.89
CA LYS A 86 -18.78 -6.03 -1.65
C LYS A 86 -18.62 -6.43 -0.19
N GLY A 87 -17.89 -5.62 0.56
CA GLY A 87 -17.32 -6.01 1.85
C GLY A 87 -16.08 -6.88 1.68
N ILE A 88 -15.16 -6.82 2.65
CA ILE A 88 -13.97 -7.66 2.68
C ILE A 88 -14.36 -9.00 3.32
N SER A 89 -14.29 -10.07 2.54
CA SER A 89 -14.32 -11.43 3.07
C SER A 89 -13.12 -11.61 4.00
N LYS A 90 -13.39 -11.84 5.29
CA LYS A 90 -12.39 -12.14 6.31
C LYS A 90 -11.75 -13.51 6.08
#